data_AF-A0A371R5Q1-F1
#
_entry.id   AF-A0A371R5Q1-F1
#
_cell.length_a   1.000
_cell.length_b   1.000
_cell.length_c   1.000
_cell.angle_alpha   90.00
_cell.angle_beta   90.00
_cell.angle_gamma   90.00
#
_symmetry.space_group_name_H-M   'P 1'
#
loop_
_entity.id
_entity.type
_entity.pdbx_description
1 polymer ?
#
loop_
_entity_poly.entity_id
_entity_poly.type
_entity_poly.pdbx_seq_one_letter_code
_entity_poly.pdbx_strand_id
1 'polypeptide(L)'
;MIFIALFKQIPDIGHVKIDPSTKRLIRESVPNILNPFDYNAVEAALALRDKLGGKAIAITMGPPHFKQSADEVLAMGVDAVIHLSDRAFAGSDTLATSRALALAVRKFAGKELGAIFAGKYSWDGETGHVGPQVAEMLGLAHVSGVASIEVEGLTAVVDREAEDGVEKIRVDLPAVFTVTDRTNSPRPPGRARGEYIVISASELTDNTSLFGSEGSPTYVADLREEPLERENRVLIDARERPELGVEAILEYIKKALAGGSGESLRQAPPSPSKGGPEIYVLAEEGLSGIRRVSYELLGKAAELAEMLGGSVTAIYGGEEKAEELIARGADKVILLRGADPRDYIAHAEALSSLVLNRRPWAVVAPSTSYGKTS
;
A
#
# COMPACT_ATOMS: atom_id res chain seq x y z
N MET A 1 -20.51 15.18 -13.54
CA MET A 1 -19.83 14.26 -12.60
C MET A 1 -18.74 13.51 -13.36
N ILE A 2 -17.57 13.39 -12.75
CA ILE A 2 -16.38 12.78 -13.32
C ILE A 2 -15.85 11.72 -12.36
N PHE A 3 -15.76 10.48 -12.82
CA PHE A 3 -15.21 9.36 -12.07
C PHE A 3 -13.80 9.06 -12.58
N ILE A 4 -12.83 9.05 -11.68
CA ILE A 4 -11.43 8.90 -12.05
C ILE A 4 -10.92 7.52 -11.70
N ALA A 5 -10.19 6.89 -12.61
CA ALA A 5 -9.36 5.74 -12.32
C ALA A 5 -7.89 6.13 -12.43
N LEU A 6 -7.13 5.98 -11.35
CA LEU A 6 -5.68 6.07 -11.37
C LEU A 6 -5.12 4.71 -11.76
N PHE A 7 -4.20 4.69 -12.70
CA PHE A 7 -3.63 3.43 -13.18
C PHE A 7 -2.14 3.55 -13.51
N LYS A 8 -1.47 2.41 -13.49
CA LYS A 8 -0.02 2.28 -13.68
C LYS A 8 0.29 1.11 -14.61
N GLN A 9 1.29 1.31 -15.45
CA GLN A 9 1.93 0.25 -16.20
C GLN A 9 3.09 -0.33 -15.40
N ILE A 10 3.19 -1.65 -15.33
CA ILE A 10 4.23 -2.37 -14.59
C ILE A 10 4.94 -3.38 -15.51
N PRO A 11 6.20 -3.74 -15.22
CA PRO A 11 6.84 -4.87 -15.88
C PRO A 11 6.11 -6.18 -15.55
N ASP A 12 5.92 -7.03 -16.55
CA ASP A 12 5.39 -8.38 -16.38
C ASP A 12 6.47 -9.32 -15.82
N ILE A 13 6.69 -9.24 -14.51
CA ILE A 13 7.67 -10.06 -13.78
C ILE A 13 7.47 -11.57 -13.95
N GLY A 14 6.28 -12.03 -14.36
CA GLY A 14 5.99 -13.43 -14.65
C GLY A 14 6.67 -13.95 -15.92
N HIS A 15 7.10 -13.06 -16.81
CA HIS A 15 7.77 -13.38 -18.07
C HIS A 15 9.29 -13.28 -18.02
N VAL A 16 9.87 -13.12 -16.82
CA VAL A 16 11.33 -13.18 -16.63
C VAL A 16 11.81 -14.61 -16.90
N LYS A 17 12.45 -14.81 -18.05
CA LYS A 17 12.97 -16.12 -18.47
C LYS A 17 14.46 -16.25 -18.15
N ILE A 18 14.85 -17.42 -17.66
CA ILE A 18 16.26 -17.84 -17.59
C ILE A 18 16.51 -18.71 -18.81
N ASP A 19 17.56 -18.41 -19.57
CA ASP A 19 18.03 -19.28 -20.64
C ASP A 19 18.57 -20.57 -20.01
N PRO A 20 17.93 -21.73 -20.26
CA PRO A 20 18.33 -22.99 -19.64
C PRO A 20 19.72 -23.47 -20.10
N SER A 21 20.22 -22.98 -21.24
CA SER A 21 21.54 -23.33 -21.78
C SER A 21 22.66 -22.47 -21.19
N THR A 22 22.43 -21.17 -21.03
CA THR A 22 23.45 -20.24 -20.52
C THR A 22 23.30 -19.96 -19.02
N LYS A 23 22.20 -20.40 -18.40
CA LYS A 23 21.79 -20.09 -17.01
C LYS A 23 21.79 -18.60 -16.71
N ARG A 24 21.61 -17.77 -17.74
CA ARG A 24 21.58 -16.31 -17.65
C ARG A 24 20.15 -15.83 -17.86
N LEU A 25 19.82 -14.71 -17.24
CA LEU A 25 18.58 -13.99 -17.51
C LEU A 25 18.50 -13.67 -19.01
N ILE A 26 17.39 -14.02 -19.65
CA ILE A 26 17.09 -13.55 -21.00
C ILE A 26 16.75 -12.07 -20.88
N ARG A 27 17.63 -11.22 -21.40
CA ARG A 27 17.51 -9.75 -21.35
C ARG A 27 16.62 -9.18 -22.45
N GLU A 28 15.68 -9.97 -22.98
CA GLU A 28 14.57 -9.40 -23.76
C GLU A 28 13.81 -8.46 -22.82
N SER A 29 13.46 -7.27 -23.29
CA SER A 29 12.73 -6.30 -22.46
C SER A 29 11.46 -6.96 -21.94
N VAL A 30 11.36 -7.10 -20.61
CA VAL A 30 10.15 -7.62 -19.96
C VAL A 30 8.96 -6.79 -20.47
N PRO A 31 7.93 -7.42 -21.06
CA PRO A 31 6.80 -6.68 -21.58
C PRO A 31 6.13 -5.94 -20.44
N ASN A 32 5.60 -4.76 -20.75
CA ASN A 32 4.84 -3.99 -19.78
C ASN A 32 3.36 -4.33 -19.89
N ILE A 33 2.70 -4.46 -18.74
CA ILE A 33 1.26 -4.74 -18.63
C ILE A 33 0.58 -3.66 -17.78
N LEU A 34 -0.74 -3.53 -17.92
CA LEU A 34 -1.53 -2.79 -16.96
C LEU A 34 -1.51 -3.52 -15.62
N ASN A 35 -1.33 -2.80 -14.51
CA ASN A 35 -1.37 -3.41 -13.18
C ASN A 35 -2.71 -4.13 -12.97
N PRO A 36 -2.72 -5.41 -12.53
CA PRO A 36 -3.95 -6.20 -12.43
C PRO A 36 -5.07 -5.54 -11.59
N PHE A 37 -4.75 -4.94 -10.45
CA PHE A 37 -5.74 -4.24 -9.63
C PHE A 37 -6.30 -2.97 -10.29
N ASP A 38 -5.58 -2.39 -11.25
CA ASP A 38 -6.03 -1.16 -11.91
C ASP A 38 -7.11 -1.44 -12.95
N TYR A 39 -7.21 -2.68 -13.47
CA TYR A 39 -8.40 -3.08 -14.24
C TYR A 39 -9.67 -2.97 -13.40
N ASN A 40 -9.62 -3.39 -12.14
CA ASN A 40 -10.74 -3.25 -11.22
C ASN A 40 -11.04 -1.78 -10.90
N ALA A 41 -10.02 -0.92 -10.85
CA ALA A 41 -10.18 0.51 -10.61
C ALA A 41 -10.89 1.20 -11.79
N VAL A 42 -10.47 0.87 -13.01
CA VAL A 42 -11.12 1.34 -14.25
C VAL A 42 -12.57 0.84 -14.31
N GLU A 43 -12.82 -0.43 -14.03
CA GLU A 43 -14.18 -0.98 -14.00
C GLU A 43 -15.06 -0.28 -12.95
N ALA A 44 -14.54 -0.02 -11.74
CA ALA A 44 -15.30 0.67 -10.70
C ALA A 44 -15.71 2.09 -11.12
N ALA A 45 -14.78 2.84 -11.74
CA ALA A 45 -15.07 4.17 -12.28
C ALA A 45 -16.15 4.12 -13.38
N LEU A 46 -16.07 3.13 -14.28
CA LEU A 46 -17.05 2.92 -15.34
C LEU A 46 -18.42 2.51 -14.79
N ALA A 47 -18.47 1.61 -13.81
CA ALA A 47 -19.70 1.16 -13.19
C ALA A 47 -20.44 2.31 -12.48
N LEU A 48 -19.72 3.18 -11.76
CA LEU A 48 -20.32 4.36 -11.14
C LEU A 48 -20.78 5.38 -12.19
N ARG A 49 -20.02 5.58 -13.27
CA ARG A 49 -20.46 6.40 -14.42
C ARG A 49 -21.75 5.84 -15.02
N ASP A 50 -21.82 4.54 -15.24
CA ASP A 50 -22.98 3.89 -15.86
C ASP A 50 -24.24 4.01 -14.95
N LYS A 51 -24.05 4.04 -13.62
CA LYS A 51 -25.14 4.16 -12.64
C LYS A 51 -25.59 5.61 -12.35
N LEU A 52 -24.65 6.56 -12.29
CA LEU A 52 -24.90 7.94 -11.86
C LEU A 52 -24.85 8.96 -13.01
N GLY A 53 -24.40 8.54 -14.20
CA GLY A 53 -24.17 9.41 -15.34
C GLY A 53 -22.90 10.27 -15.21
N GLY A 54 -22.45 10.85 -16.33
CA GLY A 54 -21.25 11.68 -16.38
C GLY A 54 -20.15 11.06 -17.24
N LYS A 55 -18.88 11.28 -16.86
CA LYS A 55 -17.70 10.79 -17.58
C LYS A 55 -16.82 9.93 -16.69
N ALA A 56 -16.12 8.96 -17.29
CA ALA A 56 -15.03 8.23 -16.67
C ALA A 56 -13.71 8.65 -17.30
N ILE A 57 -12.74 9.09 -16.50
CA ILE A 57 -11.42 9.52 -16.96
C ILE A 57 -10.37 8.65 -16.28
N ALA A 58 -9.45 8.08 -17.05
CA ALA A 58 -8.31 7.38 -16.49
C ALA A 58 -7.06 8.27 -16.50
N ILE A 59 -6.30 8.29 -15.41
CA ILE A 59 -5.09 9.12 -15.26
C ILE A 59 -3.90 8.25 -14.91
N THR A 60 -2.78 8.46 -15.61
CA THR A 60 -1.52 7.75 -15.40
C THR A 60 -0.34 8.71 -15.47
N MET A 61 0.77 8.33 -14.83
CA MET A 61 2.06 9.02 -14.94
C MET A 61 3.12 8.01 -15.37
N GLY A 62 3.86 8.32 -16.43
CA GLY A 62 4.82 7.38 -16.98
C GLY A 62 5.65 7.90 -18.15
N PRO A 63 6.60 7.06 -18.64
CA PRO A 63 7.39 7.38 -19.82
C PRO A 63 6.51 7.40 -21.08
N PRO A 64 6.96 8.01 -22.19
CA PRO A 64 6.17 8.13 -23.43
C PRO A 64 5.67 6.80 -24.03
N HIS A 65 6.36 5.69 -23.74
CA HIS A 65 6.05 4.34 -24.21
C HIS A 65 4.87 3.69 -23.45
N PHE A 66 3.76 4.40 -23.33
CA PHE A 66 2.59 4.01 -22.53
C PHE A 66 1.34 3.68 -23.38
N LYS A 67 1.43 3.88 -24.70
CA LYS A 67 0.27 3.85 -25.61
C LYS A 67 -0.52 2.54 -25.55
N GLN A 68 0.13 1.39 -25.40
CA GLN A 68 -0.56 0.10 -25.37
C GLN A 68 -1.53 -0.01 -24.19
N SER A 69 -1.08 0.29 -22.97
CA SER A 69 -1.93 0.27 -21.77
C SER A 69 -3.01 1.36 -21.83
N ALA A 70 -2.71 2.53 -22.42
CA ALA A 70 -3.72 3.56 -22.67
C ALA A 70 -4.81 3.10 -23.64
N ASP A 71 -4.43 2.45 -24.76
CA ASP A 71 -5.38 1.90 -25.73
C ASP A 71 -6.27 0.83 -25.10
N GLU A 72 -5.72 0.01 -24.20
CA GLU A 72 -6.46 -1.01 -23.46
C GLU A 72 -7.50 -0.39 -22.51
N VAL A 73 -7.11 0.63 -21.74
CA VAL A 73 -8.04 1.35 -20.86
C VAL A 73 -9.11 2.11 -21.66
N LEU A 74 -8.75 2.73 -22.79
CA LEU A 74 -9.72 3.31 -23.73
C LEU A 74 -10.66 2.25 -24.33
N ALA A 75 -10.17 1.04 -24.55
CA ALA A 75 -10.97 -0.08 -25.05
C ALA A 75 -11.95 -0.62 -24.01
N MET A 76 -11.65 -0.49 -22.71
CA MET A 76 -12.64 -0.73 -21.64
C MET A 76 -13.77 0.29 -21.67
N GLY A 77 -13.56 1.48 -22.24
CA GLY A 77 -14.60 2.46 -22.53
C GLY A 77 -14.61 3.69 -21.64
N VAL A 78 -13.44 4.09 -21.10
CA VAL A 78 -13.29 5.42 -20.49
C VAL A 78 -13.42 6.51 -21.56
N ASP A 79 -13.87 7.69 -21.15
CA ASP A 79 -14.07 8.83 -22.04
C ASP A 79 -12.73 9.49 -22.45
N ALA A 80 -11.75 9.47 -21.55
CA ALA A 80 -10.40 9.95 -21.82
C ALA A 80 -9.35 9.24 -20.97
N VAL A 81 -8.13 9.16 -21.51
CA VAL A 81 -6.90 8.85 -20.79
C VAL A 81 -6.03 10.11 -20.73
N ILE A 82 -5.70 10.55 -19.52
CA ILE A 82 -4.74 11.61 -19.24
C ILE A 82 -3.40 10.97 -18.88
N HIS A 83 -2.38 11.22 -19.69
CA HIS A 83 -1.04 10.72 -19.49
C HIS A 83 -0.09 11.84 -19.11
N LEU A 84 0.36 11.83 -17.85
CA LEU A 84 1.37 12.73 -17.34
C LEU A 84 2.75 12.21 -17.78
N SER A 85 3.36 12.88 -18.77
CA SER A 85 4.62 12.42 -19.37
C SER A 85 5.57 13.58 -19.60
N ASP A 86 6.59 13.65 -18.75
CA ASP A 86 7.63 14.66 -18.74
C ASP A 86 8.86 14.09 -18.03
N ARG A 87 10.07 14.55 -18.40
CA ARG A 87 11.30 14.23 -17.69
C ARG A 87 11.29 14.76 -16.25
N ALA A 88 10.56 15.84 -15.98
CA ALA A 88 10.42 16.37 -14.63
C ALA A 88 9.74 15.39 -13.66
N PHE A 89 8.98 14.40 -14.15
CA PHE A 89 8.39 13.35 -13.31
C PHE A 89 9.35 12.17 -13.05
N ALA A 90 10.51 12.10 -13.71
CA ALA A 90 11.40 10.96 -13.63
C ALA A 90 11.99 10.81 -12.21
N GLY A 91 12.02 9.56 -11.71
CA GLY A 91 12.54 9.24 -10.39
C GLY A 91 11.66 9.72 -9.24
N SER A 92 10.37 9.98 -9.50
CA SER A 92 9.38 10.28 -8.47
C SER A 92 9.17 9.09 -7.53
N ASP A 93 9.19 9.34 -6.23
CA ASP A 93 8.65 8.41 -5.23
C ASP A 93 7.12 8.48 -5.16
N THR A 94 6.54 7.80 -4.16
CA THR A 94 5.08 7.81 -3.95
C THR A 94 4.55 9.23 -3.75
N LEU A 95 5.22 10.06 -2.95
CA LEU A 95 4.73 11.39 -2.61
C LEU A 95 4.75 12.33 -3.81
N ALA A 96 5.85 12.35 -4.57
CA ALA A 96 5.94 13.13 -5.80
C ALA A 96 4.92 12.65 -6.86
N THR A 97 4.73 11.34 -6.99
CA THR A 97 3.72 10.74 -7.88
C THR A 97 2.31 11.17 -7.48
N SER A 98 1.95 11.04 -6.21
CA SER A 98 0.64 11.39 -5.67
C SER A 98 0.33 12.89 -5.86
N ARG A 99 1.34 13.77 -5.72
CA ARG A 99 1.17 15.21 -6.01
C ARG A 99 0.82 15.46 -7.46
N ALA A 100 1.53 14.83 -8.40
CA ALA A 100 1.25 14.99 -9.83
C ALA A 100 -0.16 14.52 -10.19
N LEU A 101 -0.56 13.34 -9.68
CA LEU A 101 -1.89 12.79 -9.88
C LEU A 101 -2.99 13.67 -9.25
N ALA A 102 -2.80 14.15 -8.02
CA ALA A 102 -3.76 15.04 -7.36
C ALA A 102 -3.94 16.37 -8.11
N LEU A 103 -2.86 16.96 -8.64
CA LEU A 103 -2.94 18.15 -9.50
C LEU A 103 -3.70 17.87 -10.80
N ALA A 104 -3.48 16.72 -11.43
CA ALA A 104 -4.23 16.30 -12.61
C ALA A 104 -5.72 16.11 -12.28
N VAL A 105 -6.07 15.46 -11.16
CA VAL A 105 -7.46 15.34 -10.71
C VAL A 105 -8.11 16.72 -10.55
N ARG A 106 -7.42 17.67 -9.89
CA ARG A 106 -7.94 19.04 -9.73
C ARG A 106 -8.17 19.73 -11.08
N LYS A 107 -7.28 19.53 -12.05
CA LYS A 107 -7.36 20.13 -13.39
C LYS A 107 -8.49 19.55 -14.24
N PHE A 108 -8.67 18.23 -14.23
CA PHE A 108 -9.59 17.53 -15.15
C PHE A 108 -10.97 17.23 -14.58
N ALA A 109 -11.11 17.13 -13.26
CA ALA A 109 -12.41 16.95 -12.61
C ALA A 109 -12.84 18.19 -11.80
N GLY A 110 -11.94 18.74 -10.99
CA GLY A 110 -12.24 19.90 -10.15
C GLY A 110 -13.49 19.70 -9.30
N LYS A 111 -14.48 20.62 -9.44
CA LYS A 111 -15.75 20.56 -8.70
C LYS A 111 -16.72 19.48 -9.20
N GLU A 112 -16.47 18.89 -10.36
CA GLU A 112 -17.32 17.82 -10.90
C GLU A 112 -16.90 16.43 -10.45
N LEU A 113 -15.85 16.32 -9.62
CA LEU A 113 -15.35 15.05 -9.12
C LEU A 113 -16.45 14.26 -8.41
N GLY A 114 -16.67 13.02 -8.87
CA GLY A 114 -17.61 12.06 -8.30
C GLY A 114 -16.94 11.03 -7.41
N ALA A 115 -15.86 10.40 -7.87
CA ALA A 115 -15.05 9.47 -7.08
C ALA A 115 -13.69 9.25 -7.74
N ILE A 116 -12.72 8.75 -6.97
CA ILE A 116 -11.40 8.32 -7.46
C ILE A 116 -11.21 6.86 -7.08
N PHE A 117 -10.76 6.04 -8.04
CA PHE A 117 -10.43 4.64 -7.85
C PHE A 117 -8.96 4.41 -8.18
N ALA A 118 -8.26 3.64 -7.37
CA ALA A 118 -6.91 3.16 -7.63
C ALA A 118 -6.81 1.68 -7.26
N GLY A 119 -5.87 0.93 -7.83
CA GLY A 119 -5.60 -0.43 -7.35
C GLY A 119 -5.06 -0.43 -5.91
N LYS A 120 -5.26 -1.53 -5.18
CA LYS A 120 -4.76 -1.73 -3.80
C LYS A 120 -3.26 -1.43 -3.66
N TYR A 121 -2.47 -1.94 -4.61
CA TYR A 121 -1.05 -1.65 -4.78
C TYR A 121 -0.63 -2.04 -6.21
N SER A 122 0.59 -1.70 -6.60
CA SER A 122 1.19 -2.17 -7.84
C SER A 122 2.15 -3.32 -7.56
N TRP A 123 2.18 -4.35 -8.40
CA TRP A 123 3.00 -5.55 -8.13
C TRP A 123 4.53 -5.30 -8.19
N ASP A 124 4.96 -4.18 -8.77
CA ASP A 124 6.38 -3.84 -8.89
C ASP A 124 6.94 -3.12 -7.65
N GLY A 125 6.15 -2.20 -7.07
CA GLY A 125 6.57 -1.38 -5.94
C GLY A 125 5.91 -1.76 -4.62
N GLU A 126 4.73 -2.40 -4.68
CA GLU A 126 3.95 -2.94 -3.56
C GLU A 126 3.73 -1.98 -2.37
N THR A 127 3.88 -0.67 -2.58
CA THR A 127 3.76 0.33 -1.50
C THR A 127 2.32 0.59 -1.09
N GLY A 128 1.39 0.62 -2.04
CA GLY A 128 -0.02 0.94 -1.77
C GLY A 128 -0.29 2.39 -1.30
N HIS A 129 0.71 3.28 -1.31
CA HIS A 129 0.58 4.63 -0.72
C HIS A 129 -0.06 5.67 -1.65
N VAL A 130 -0.07 5.47 -2.97
CA VAL A 130 -0.48 6.51 -3.92
C VAL A 130 -1.96 6.88 -3.77
N GLY A 131 -2.84 5.90 -3.62
CA GLY A 131 -4.28 6.15 -3.41
C GLY A 131 -4.56 6.99 -2.15
N PRO A 132 -4.11 6.54 -0.95
CA PRO A 132 -4.24 7.31 0.30
C PRO A 132 -3.63 8.72 0.20
N GLN A 133 -2.42 8.87 -0.33
CA GLN A 133 -1.77 10.17 -0.47
C GLN A 133 -2.53 11.12 -1.39
N VAL A 134 -3.12 10.63 -2.49
CA VAL A 134 -3.99 11.44 -3.35
C VAL A 134 -5.24 11.91 -2.60
N ALA A 135 -5.84 11.04 -1.78
CA ALA A 135 -7.00 11.40 -0.96
C ALA A 135 -6.67 12.54 0.02
N GLU A 136 -5.56 12.40 0.75
CA GLU A 136 -5.06 13.42 1.68
C GLU A 136 -4.81 14.76 0.97
N MET A 137 -4.10 14.75 -0.17
CA MET A 137 -3.81 15.97 -0.94
C MET A 137 -5.06 16.66 -1.51
N LEU A 138 -6.16 15.92 -1.66
CA LEU A 138 -7.45 16.45 -2.12
C LEU A 138 -8.40 16.77 -0.97
N GLY A 139 -8.07 16.39 0.27
CA GLY A 139 -8.94 16.52 1.44
C GLY A 139 -10.20 15.66 1.32
N LEU A 140 -10.08 14.44 0.79
CA LEU A 140 -11.19 13.52 0.55
C LEU A 140 -11.13 12.32 1.49
N ALA A 141 -12.29 11.79 1.85
CA ALA A 141 -12.38 10.51 2.54
C ALA A 141 -11.77 9.39 1.69
N HIS A 142 -11.08 8.44 2.34
CA HIS A 142 -10.46 7.29 1.69
C HIS A 142 -10.95 5.99 2.32
N VAL A 143 -11.27 5.00 1.49
CA VAL A 143 -11.56 3.63 1.92
C VAL A 143 -10.60 2.67 1.23
N SER A 144 -9.79 1.96 2.04
CA SER A 144 -8.82 1.00 1.53
C SER A 144 -9.43 -0.38 1.32
N GLY A 145 -8.83 -1.20 0.44
CA GLY A 145 -9.12 -2.63 0.34
C GLY A 145 -10.59 -2.95 0.04
N VAL A 146 -11.22 -2.18 -0.84
CA VAL A 146 -12.64 -2.31 -1.16
C VAL A 146 -12.90 -3.62 -1.90
N ALA A 147 -13.64 -4.55 -1.30
CA ALA A 147 -14.08 -5.81 -1.91
C ALA A 147 -15.46 -5.73 -2.58
N SER A 148 -16.28 -4.72 -2.27
CA SER A 148 -17.52 -4.44 -2.99
C SER A 148 -17.88 -2.96 -2.82
N ILE A 149 -18.52 -2.37 -3.83
CA ILE A 149 -19.03 -1.00 -3.76
C ILE A 149 -20.41 -0.90 -4.38
N GLU A 150 -21.35 -0.37 -3.61
CA GLU A 150 -22.66 0.07 -4.08
C GLU A 150 -22.85 1.55 -3.78
N VAL A 151 -23.80 2.18 -4.47
CA VAL A 151 -24.14 3.59 -4.26
C VAL A 151 -25.65 3.76 -4.10
N GLU A 152 -26.03 4.56 -3.12
CA GLU A 152 -27.38 4.99 -2.79
C GLU A 152 -27.43 6.52 -2.89
N GLY A 153 -27.84 7.04 -4.05
CA GLY A 153 -27.70 8.48 -4.33
C GLY A 153 -26.24 8.89 -4.43
N LEU A 154 -25.78 9.74 -3.50
CA LEU A 154 -24.39 10.20 -3.40
C LEU A 154 -23.64 9.59 -2.20
N THR A 155 -24.20 8.56 -1.56
CA THR A 155 -23.50 7.81 -0.51
C THR A 155 -23.08 6.46 -1.07
N ALA A 156 -21.79 6.14 -0.96
CA ALA A 156 -21.26 4.82 -1.25
C ALA A 156 -21.37 3.91 -0.01
N VAL A 157 -21.79 2.66 -0.24
CA VAL A 157 -21.81 1.58 0.75
C VAL A 157 -20.78 0.55 0.29
N VAL A 158 -19.74 0.36 1.07
CA VAL A 158 -18.55 -0.40 0.68
C VAL A 158 -18.29 -1.53 1.67
N ASP A 159 -17.99 -2.72 1.16
CA ASP A 159 -17.38 -3.78 1.95
C ASP A 159 -15.86 -3.67 1.82
N ARG A 160 -15.18 -3.47 2.95
CA ARG A 160 -13.72 -3.36 3.04
C ARG A 160 -13.13 -4.64 3.62
N GLU A 161 -12.11 -5.17 2.96
CA GLU A 161 -11.27 -6.23 3.51
C GLU A 161 -10.42 -5.70 4.66
N ALA A 162 -10.52 -6.37 5.79
CA ALA A 162 -9.66 -6.20 6.93
C ALA A 162 -9.05 -7.56 7.32
N GLU A 163 -7.91 -7.55 8.00
CA GLU A 163 -7.25 -8.77 8.48
C GLU A 163 -8.19 -9.68 9.30
N ASP A 164 -9.12 -9.09 10.04
CA ASP A 164 -10.01 -9.83 10.93
C ASP A 164 -11.40 -10.07 10.33
N GLY A 165 -11.64 -9.71 9.06
CA GLY A 165 -12.92 -9.92 8.38
C GLY A 165 -13.29 -8.85 7.36
N VAL A 166 -14.57 -8.51 7.31
CA VAL A 166 -15.12 -7.52 6.36
C VAL A 166 -15.83 -6.42 7.14
N GLU A 167 -15.49 -5.17 6.86
CA GLU A 167 -16.13 -3.98 7.42
C GLU A 167 -17.11 -3.39 6.41
N LYS A 168 -18.34 -3.08 6.83
CA LYS A 168 -19.29 -2.33 6.00
C LYS A 168 -19.22 -0.85 6.34
N ILE A 169 -18.81 -0.03 5.38
CA ILE A 169 -18.55 1.41 5.55
C ILE A 169 -19.54 2.21 4.68
N ARG A 170 -20.05 3.32 5.22
CA ARG A 170 -20.80 4.33 4.46
C ARG A 170 -19.95 5.58 4.32
N VAL A 171 -19.82 6.11 3.10
CA VAL A 171 -19.05 7.32 2.82
C VAL A 171 -19.73 8.16 1.77
N ASP A 172 -19.80 9.47 1.97
CA ASP A 172 -20.37 10.39 0.99
C ASP A 172 -19.38 10.69 -0.13
N LEU A 173 -19.89 10.82 -1.35
CA LEU A 173 -19.11 11.19 -2.52
C LEU A 173 -18.92 12.72 -2.61
N PRO A 174 -17.74 13.21 -3.05
CA PRO A 174 -16.61 12.44 -3.58
C PRO A 174 -15.71 11.81 -2.52
N ALA A 175 -15.23 10.62 -2.82
CA ALA A 175 -14.28 9.87 -2.00
C ALA A 175 -13.28 9.10 -2.88
N VAL A 176 -12.19 8.64 -2.26
CA VAL A 176 -11.14 7.83 -2.87
C VAL A 176 -11.25 6.39 -2.40
N PHE A 177 -11.13 5.44 -3.32
CA PHE A 177 -11.24 4.01 -3.05
C PHE A 177 -10.04 3.28 -3.62
N THR A 178 -9.34 2.49 -2.78
CA THR A 178 -8.38 1.51 -3.30
C THR A 178 -9.05 0.14 -3.40
N VAL A 179 -9.08 -0.41 -4.62
CA VAL A 179 -9.89 -1.59 -4.96
C VAL A 179 -9.06 -2.86 -5.03
N THR A 180 -9.70 -3.99 -4.75
CA THR A 180 -9.09 -5.33 -4.82
C THR A 180 -9.55 -6.08 -6.06
N ASP A 181 -9.02 -7.28 -6.27
CA ASP A 181 -9.47 -8.21 -7.31
C ASP A 181 -10.89 -8.74 -7.06
N ARG A 182 -11.42 -8.55 -5.84
CA ARG A 182 -12.77 -8.97 -5.44
C ARG A 182 -13.83 -7.90 -5.73
N THR A 183 -13.45 -6.64 -5.93
CA THR A 183 -14.37 -5.50 -6.07
C THR A 183 -15.39 -5.70 -7.18
N ASN A 184 -14.94 -6.25 -8.31
CA ASN A 184 -15.72 -6.40 -9.52
C ASN A 184 -15.02 -7.39 -10.47
N SER A 185 -15.71 -7.72 -11.56
CA SER A 185 -15.11 -8.41 -12.71
C SER A 185 -14.94 -7.40 -13.84
N PRO A 186 -13.71 -6.98 -14.20
CA PRO A 186 -13.49 -6.01 -15.26
C PRO A 186 -14.13 -6.43 -16.58
N ARG A 187 -14.80 -5.48 -17.25
CA ARG A 187 -15.40 -5.75 -18.56
C ARG A 187 -14.33 -6.05 -19.62
N PRO A 188 -14.62 -6.92 -20.61
CA PRO A 188 -13.67 -7.20 -21.68
C PRO A 188 -13.44 -5.94 -22.53
N PRO A 189 -12.18 -5.64 -22.93
CA PRO A 189 -11.89 -4.50 -23.76
C PRO A 189 -12.50 -4.68 -25.16
N GLY A 190 -13.18 -3.64 -25.64
CA GLY A 190 -13.72 -3.55 -26.98
C GLY A 190 -12.76 -2.87 -27.94
N ARG A 191 -13.28 -1.97 -28.79
CA ARG A 191 -12.45 -1.09 -29.62
C ARG A 191 -12.13 0.17 -28.82
N ALA A 192 -10.84 0.54 -28.74
CA ALA A 192 -10.41 1.80 -28.14
C ALA A 192 -11.16 3.00 -28.73
N ARG A 193 -11.81 3.76 -27.84
CA ARG A 193 -12.57 4.98 -28.11
C ARG A 193 -12.28 5.98 -26.99
N GLY A 194 -12.39 7.27 -27.27
CA GLY A 194 -12.10 8.33 -26.32
C GLY A 194 -10.83 9.11 -26.66
N GLU A 195 -10.51 10.08 -25.83
CA GLU A 195 -9.39 10.99 -26.03
C GLU A 195 -8.14 10.49 -25.31
N TYR A 196 -6.97 10.57 -25.96
CA TYR A 196 -5.69 10.36 -25.33
C TYR A 196 -4.94 11.68 -25.25
N ILE A 197 -4.77 12.20 -24.04
CA ILE A 197 -4.24 13.54 -23.78
C ILE A 197 -2.93 13.39 -23.01
N VAL A 198 -1.84 13.90 -23.57
CA VAL A 198 -0.53 13.94 -22.90
C VAL A 198 -0.33 15.31 -22.28
N ILE A 199 0.08 15.33 -21.01
CA ILE A 199 0.27 16.55 -20.22
C ILE A 199 1.69 16.55 -19.66
N SER A 200 2.39 17.67 -19.83
CA SER A 200 3.71 17.94 -19.27
C SER A 200 3.64 18.47 -17.83
N ALA A 201 4.78 18.53 -17.14
CA ALA A 201 4.82 18.99 -15.74
C ALA A 201 4.46 20.46 -15.59
N SER A 202 4.90 21.31 -16.53
CA SER A 202 4.60 22.74 -16.55
C SER A 202 3.13 23.06 -16.82
N GLU A 203 2.40 22.14 -17.45
CA GLU A 203 0.96 22.26 -17.64
C GLU A 203 0.15 21.93 -16.36
N LEU A 204 0.75 21.25 -15.37
CA LEU A 204 0.13 21.00 -14.06
C LEU A 204 0.41 22.12 -13.06
N THR A 205 1.62 22.68 -13.07
CA THR A 205 2.06 23.72 -12.12
C THR A 205 3.30 24.45 -12.62
N ASP A 206 3.44 25.72 -12.22
CA ASP A 206 4.64 26.51 -12.49
C ASP A 206 5.87 26.03 -11.69
N ASN A 207 5.66 25.28 -10.60
CA ASN A 207 6.75 24.76 -9.77
C ASN A 207 7.00 23.28 -10.02
N THR A 208 7.82 22.97 -11.03
CA THR A 208 8.14 21.58 -11.40
C THR A 208 9.07 20.88 -10.40
N SER A 209 9.69 21.60 -9.45
CA SER A 209 10.54 20.98 -8.41
C SER A 209 9.75 20.12 -7.42
N LEU A 210 8.42 20.19 -7.47
CA LEU A 210 7.52 19.35 -6.67
C LEU A 210 7.51 17.89 -7.13
N PHE A 211 8.10 17.59 -8.29
CA PHE A 211 8.08 16.29 -8.94
C PHE A 211 9.48 15.67 -9.07
N GLY A 212 9.51 14.41 -9.51
CA GLY A 212 10.74 13.69 -9.78
C GLY A 212 11.57 13.51 -8.52
N SER A 213 12.86 13.24 -8.70
CA SER A 213 13.77 13.03 -7.58
C SER A 213 13.92 14.26 -6.66
N GLU A 214 13.76 15.48 -7.18
CA GLU A 214 13.84 16.70 -6.37
C GLU A 214 12.64 16.85 -5.42
N GLY A 215 11.44 16.50 -5.89
CA GLY A 215 10.23 16.47 -5.08
C GLY A 215 10.10 15.25 -4.16
N SER A 216 11.00 14.27 -4.29
CA SER A 216 10.91 12.98 -3.60
C SER A 216 11.69 13.01 -2.29
N PRO A 217 11.04 12.87 -1.11
CA PRO A 217 11.74 12.71 0.15
C PRO A 217 12.50 11.38 0.27
N THR A 218 12.17 10.38 -0.56
CA THR A 218 12.80 9.06 -0.54
C THR A 218 13.58 8.76 -1.82
N TYR A 219 14.62 7.94 -1.70
CA TYR A 219 15.40 7.44 -2.83
C TYR A 219 15.82 5.99 -2.60
N VAL A 220 15.93 5.21 -3.67
CA VAL A 220 16.41 3.83 -3.61
C VAL A 220 17.93 3.83 -3.59
N ALA A 221 18.53 3.47 -2.46
CA ALA A 221 19.99 3.48 -2.30
C ALA A 221 20.69 2.24 -2.87
N ASP A 222 20.05 1.07 -2.78
CA ASP A 222 20.61 -0.21 -3.21
C ASP A 222 19.46 -1.19 -3.55
N LEU A 223 19.69 -2.10 -4.50
CA LEU A 223 18.76 -3.17 -4.88
C LEU A 223 19.50 -4.50 -4.77
N ARG A 224 19.02 -5.41 -3.92
CA ARG A 224 19.62 -6.72 -3.71
C ARG A 224 18.63 -7.82 -4.05
N GLU A 225 19.10 -8.83 -4.77
CA GLU A 225 18.37 -10.07 -4.96
C GLU A 225 18.67 -10.99 -3.78
N GLU A 226 17.64 -11.37 -3.01
CA GLU A 226 17.78 -12.39 -1.97
C GLU A 226 17.74 -13.78 -2.60
N PRO A 227 18.82 -14.58 -2.48
CA PRO A 227 18.84 -15.92 -3.03
C PRO A 227 17.84 -16.81 -2.30
N LEU A 228 16.87 -17.37 -3.03
CA LEU A 228 15.98 -18.40 -2.50
C LEU A 228 16.74 -19.71 -2.33
N GLU A 229 17.25 -19.99 -1.13
CA GLU A 229 17.73 -21.32 -0.78
C GLU A 229 16.55 -22.28 -0.61
N ARG A 230 16.20 -22.99 -1.69
CA ARG A 230 15.23 -24.09 -1.63
C ARG A 230 15.92 -25.32 -1.06
N GLU A 231 15.62 -25.66 0.18
CA GLU A 231 15.92 -27.00 0.69
C GLU A 231 15.04 -28.02 -0.05
N ASN A 232 15.59 -28.67 -1.07
CA ASN A 232 14.93 -29.79 -1.74
C ASN A 232 14.85 -30.96 -0.74
N ARG A 233 13.75 -31.07 -0.02
CA ARG A 233 13.51 -32.14 0.95
C ARG A 233 12.31 -32.96 0.51
N VAL A 234 12.53 -34.26 0.33
CA VAL A 234 11.46 -35.23 0.09
C VAL A 234 10.75 -35.48 1.41
N LEU A 235 9.55 -34.94 1.57
CA LEU A 235 8.63 -35.37 2.60
C LEU A 235 8.05 -36.71 2.14
N ILE A 236 8.41 -37.78 2.86
CA ILE A 236 8.00 -39.20 2.75
C ILE A 236 6.89 -39.49 1.72
N ASP A 237 7.13 -40.45 0.81
CA ASP A 237 6.08 -41.02 -0.05
C ASP A 237 5.08 -41.84 0.79
N ALA A 238 3.98 -41.20 1.16
CA ALA A 238 2.97 -41.75 2.07
C ALA A 238 1.71 -42.28 1.34
N ARG A 239 1.80 -42.57 0.03
CA ARG A 239 0.64 -42.99 -0.79
C ARG A 239 -0.11 -44.20 -0.25
N GLU A 240 0.62 -45.16 0.33
CA GLU A 240 0.03 -46.39 0.89
C GLU A 240 -0.31 -46.28 2.39
N ARG A 241 0.26 -45.28 3.08
CA ARG A 241 0.09 -45.06 4.53
C ARG A 241 0.06 -43.57 4.87
N PRO A 242 -1.09 -42.91 4.67
CA PRO A 242 -1.24 -41.46 4.90
C PRO A 242 -0.87 -41.02 6.31
N GLU A 243 -1.02 -41.90 7.33
CA GLU A 243 -0.67 -41.56 8.71
C GLU A 243 0.81 -41.17 8.87
N LEU A 244 1.71 -41.85 8.16
CA LEU A 244 3.15 -41.56 8.19
C LEU A 244 3.47 -40.19 7.55
N GLY A 245 2.71 -39.81 6.52
CA GLY A 245 2.85 -38.50 5.90
C GLY A 245 2.42 -37.38 6.86
N VAL A 246 1.32 -37.57 7.59
CA VAL A 246 0.85 -36.64 8.61
C VAL A 246 1.85 -36.52 9.76
N GLU A 247 2.38 -37.65 10.26
CA GLU A 247 3.41 -37.64 11.31
C GLU A 247 4.67 -36.89 10.88
N ALA A 248 5.15 -37.11 9.65
CA ALA A 248 6.32 -36.42 9.12
C ALA A 248 6.09 -34.91 8.94
N ILE A 249 4.90 -34.49 8.48
CA ILE A 249 4.54 -33.07 8.39
C ILE A 249 4.45 -32.45 9.79
N LEU A 250 3.83 -33.13 10.75
CA LEU A 250 3.73 -32.63 12.13
C LEU A 250 5.09 -32.54 12.80
N GLU A 251 5.96 -33.52 12.60
CA GLU A 251 7.34 -33.50 13.09
C GLU A 251 8.13 -32.36 12.43
N TYR A 252 7.94 -32.14 11.13
CA TYR A 252 8.54 -31.02 10.41
C TYR A 252 8.05 -29.67 10.94
N ILE A 253 6.73 -29.48 11.10
CA ILE A 253 6.17 -28.24 11.67
C ILE A 253 6.71 -28.04 13.09
N LYS A 254 6.75 -29.09 13.93
CA LYS A 254 7.35 -29.01 15.27
C LYS A 254 8.83 -28.62 15.21
N LYS A 255 9.61 -29.19 14.30
CA LYS A 255 11.03 -28.86 14.09
C LYS A 255 11.23 -27.47 13.50
N ALA A 256 10.36 -26.99 12.62
CA ALA A 256 10.41 -25.63 12.09
C ALA A 256 10.03 -24.61 13.19
N LEU A 257 9.03 -24.92 14.01
CA LEU A 257 8.64 -24.14 15.18
C LEU A 257 9.67 -24.22 16.33
N ALA A 258 10.51 -25.26 16.37
CA ALA A 258 11.55 -25.44 17.39
C ALA A 258 12.96 -25.04 16.92
N GLY A 259 13.24 -25.15 15.63
CA GLY A 259 14.50 -24.82 14.94
C GLY A 259 14.52 -23.40 14.41
N GLY A 260 13.36 -22.78 14.20
CA GLY A 260 13.16 -21.43 14.69
C GLY A 260 13.16 -21.53 16.20
N SER A 261 14.35 -21.61 16.83
CA SER A 261 14.45 -21.35 18.26
C SER A 261 13.60 -20.09 18.49
N GLY A 262 12.54 -20.13 19.27
CA GLY A 262 12.71 -20.52 20.65
C GLY A 262 13.71 -19.57 21.33
N GLU A 263 14.00 -18.41 20.73
CA GLU A 263 13.91 -17.20 21.52
C GLU A 263 12.53 -17.27 22.16
N SER A 264 12.47 -17.81 23.39
CA SER A 264 11.68 -17.20 24.46
C SER A 264 11.57 -15.74 24.05
N LEU A 265 10.39 -15.30 23.57
CA LEU A 265 10.12 -13.93 23.14
C LEU A 265 11.09 -13.03 23.87
N ARG A 266 12.22 -12.68 23.23
CA ARG A 266 13.36 -12.17 24.00
C ARG A 266 12.78 -10.93 24.65
N GLN A 267 12.69 -10.93 25.98
CA GLN A 267 12.52 -9.68 26.68
C GLN A 267 13.67 -8.85 26.15
N ALA A 268 13.36 -7.84 25.35
CA ALA A 268 14.40 -6.98 24.83
C ALA A 268 15.15 -6.49 26.08
N PRO A 269 16.48 -6.59 26.10
CA PRO A 269 17.24 -6.06 27.22
C PRO A 269 16.80 -4.61 27.42
N PRO A 270 16.53 -4.16 28.65
CA PRO A 270 16.16 -2.76 28.89
C PRO A 270 17.26 -1.87 28.32
N SER A 271 16.91 -0.94 27.42
CA SER A 271 17.91 -0.12 26.75
C SER A 271 18.56 0.81 27.78
N PRO A 272 19.89 0.97 27.79
CA PRO A 272 20.54 1.90 28.71
C PRO A 272 20.08 3.33 28.41
N SER A 273 19.52 4.02 29.41
CA SER A 273 19.19 5.43 29.27
C SER A 273 20.46 6.24 28.96
N LYS A 274 20.49 6.97 27.83
CA LYS A 274 21.09 8.33 27.67
C LYS A 274 21.15 8.79 26.21
N GLY A 275 20.49 9.92 25.91
CA GLY A 275 20.87 10.90 24.87
C GLY A 275 20.86 10.51 23.38
N GLY A 276 20.76 9.22 23.03
CA GLY A 276 20.73 8.73 21.65
C GLY A 276 19.38 8.90 20.94
N PRO A 277 19.27 8.44 19.68
CA PRO A 277 18.07 8.61 18.87
C PRO A 277 16.86 7.87 19.46
N GLU A 278 15.70 8.52 19.46
CA GLU A 278 14.44 7.92 19.93
C GLU A 278 13.64 7.39 18.72
N ILE A 279 13.32 6.10 18.72
CA ILE A 279 12.54 5.42 17.68
C ILE A 279 11.10 5.24 18.19
N TYR A 280 10.11 5.73 17.44
CA TYR A 280 8.70 5.53 17.75
C TYR A 280 8.19 4.29 17.03
N VAL A 281 7.48 3.43 17.75
CA VAL A 281 6.80 2.27 17.17
C VAL A 281 5.30 2.42 17.40
N LEU A 282 4.52 2.50 16.33
CA LEU A 282 3.06 2.53 16.43
C LEU A 282 2.54 1.13 16.76
N ALA A 283 1.93 0.97 17.93
CA ALA A 283 1.26 -0.26 18.30
C ALA A 283 -0.20 -0.21 17.86
N GLU A 284 -0.62 -1.20 17.08
CA GLU A 284 -1.99 -1.30 16.58
C GLU A 284 -2.80 -2.32 17.36
N GLU A 285 -4.04 -1.95 17.69
CA GLU A 285 -5.02 -2.86 18.27
C GLU A 285 -5.90 -3.46 17.16
N GLY A 286 -6.05 -4.78 17.19
CA GLY A 286 -7.08 -5.52 16.47
C GLY A 286 -8.21 -5.97 17.38
N LEU A 287 -9.13 -6.78 16.85
CA LEU A 287 -10.30 -7.24 17.61
C LEU A 287 -9.96 -8.02 18.90
N SER A 288 -8.82 -8.70 18.91
CA SER A 288 -8.37 -9.57 20.01
C SER A 288 -7.26 -8.96 20.87
N GLY A 289 -6.95 -7.67 20.71
CA GLY A 289 -5.86 -6.98 21.41
C GLY A 289 -4.77 -6.47 20.47
N ILE A 290 -3.58 -6.16 21.03
CA ILE A 290 -2.46 -5.63 20.24
C ILE A 290 -2.04 -6.66 19.18
N ARG A 291 -1.85 -6.20 17.95
CA ARG A 291 -1.48 -7.08 16.83
C ARG A 291 -0.08 -7.63 17.01
N ARG A 292 0.10 -8.87 16.55
CA ARG A 292 1.39 -9.56 16.59
C ARG A 292 2.53 -8.75 15.93
N VAL A 293 2.24 -8.13 14.79
CA VAL A 293 3.20 -7.30 14.05
C VAL A 293 3.74 -6.14 14.90
N SER A 294 2.94 -5.57 15.80
CA SER A 294 3.40 -4.51 16.71
C SER A 294 4.48 -5.02 17.67
N TYR A 295 4.37 -6.26 18.16
CA TYR A 295 5.43 -6.85 18.98
C TYR A 295 6.69 -7.16 18.18
N GLU A 296 6.55 -7.64 16.95
CA GLU A 296 7.70 -7.91 16.06
C GLU A 296 8.46 -6.61 15.73
N LEU A 297 7.73 -5.53 15.46
CA LEU A 297 8.31 -4.20 15.25
C LEU A 297 8.99 -3.65 16.50
N LEU A 298 8.41 -3.83 17.69
CA LEU A 298 9.06 -3.41 18.94
C LEU A 298 10.38 -4.15 19.18
N GLY A 299 10.41 -5.46 18.95
CA GLY A 299 11.65 -6.25 19.06
C GLY A 299 12.72 -5.75 18.09
N LYS A 300 12.36 -5.51 16.82
CA LYS A 300 13.33 -5.00 15.82
C LYS A 300 13.75 -3.55 16.05
N ALA A 301 12.84 -2.70 16.52
CA ALA A 301 13.20 -1.35 16.93
C ALA A 301 14.16 -1.35 18.13
N ALA A 302 14.01 -2.29 19.06
CA ALA A 302 14.89 -2.42 20.21
C ALA A 302 16.30 -2.86 19.80
N GLU A 303 16.43 -3.84 18.91
CA GLU A 303 17.72 -4.24 18.30
C GLU A 303 18.40 -3.04 17.62
N LEU A 304 17.65 -2.26 16.83
CA LEU A 304 18.18 -1.07 16.16
C LEU A 304 18.56 0.04 17.15
N ALA A 305 17.74 0.29 18.17
CA ALA A 305 18.01 1.26 19.20
C ALA A 305 19.30 0.90 19.96
N GLU A 306 19.51 -0.36 20.31
CA GLU A 306 20.72 -0.84 20.97
C GLU A 306 21.97 -0.55 20.12
N MET A 307 21.93 -0.85 18.82
CA MET A 307 23.02 -0.55 17.89
C MET A 307 23.34 0.95 17.80
N LEU A 308 22.33 1.81 17.97
CA LEU A 308 22.46 3.27 17.89
C LEU A 308 22.70 3.94 19.25
N GLY A 309 22.69 3.19 20.35
CA GLY A 309 22.68 3.74 21.71
C GLY A 309 21.44 4.60 22.02
N GLY A 310 20.32 4.28 21.38
CA GLY A 310 19.04 4.98 21.45
C GLY A 310 17.99 4.32 22.35
N SER A 311 16.73 4.72 22.16
CA SER A 311 15.58 4.16 22.90
C SER A 311 14.35 3.99 22.02
N VAL A 312 13.48 3.05 22.38
CA VAL A 312 12.21 2.77 21.73
C VAL A 312 11.05 3.32 22.56
N THR A 313 10.14 4.05 21.91
CA THR A 313 8.87 4.47 22.51
C THR A 313 7.71 3.86 21.74
N ALA A 314 6.89 3.04 22.40
CA ALA A 314 5.64 2.57 21.83
C ALA A 314 4.59 3.67 21.89
N ILE A 315 3.92 3.94 20.76
CA ILE A 315 2.77 4.83 20.67
C ILE A 315 1.53 3.97 20.57
N TYR A 316 0.58 4.14 21.50
CA TYR A 316 -0.56 3.24 21.59
C TYR A 316 -1.85 3.98 21.97
N GLY A 317 -2.94 3.73 21.24
CA GLY A 317 -4.24 4.38 21.46
C GLY A 317 -5.23 3.60 22.33
N GLY A 318 -4.94 2.36 22.70
CA GLY A 318 -5.88 1.49 23.41
C GLY A 318 -5.86 1.61 24.93
N GLU A 319 -6.62 0.73 25.59
CA GLU A 319 -6.68 0.62 27.05
C GLU A 319 -5.33 0.18 27.63
N GLU A 320 -5.02 0.58 28.87
CA GLU A 320 -3.69 0.60 29.50
C GLU A 320 -2.88 -0.73 29.47
N LYS A 321 -2.34 -1.12 28.31
CA LYS A 321 -1.45 -2.28 28.09
C LYS A 321 0.03 -1.91 28.04
N ALA A 322 0.42 -0.88 28.79
CA ALA A 322 1.78 -0.36 28.75
C ALA A 322 2.83 -1.39 29.21
N GLU A 323 2.52 -2.18 30.25
CA GLU A 323 3.41 -3.24 30.74
C GLU A 323 3.70 -4.30 29.67
N GLU A 324 2.68 -4.64 28.87
CA GLU A 324 2.81 -5.60 27.79
C GLU A 324 3.73 -5.09 26.69
N LEU A 325 3.59 -3.82 26.27
CA LEU A 325 4.46 -3.22 25.25
C LEU A 325 5.91 -3.08 25.74
N ILE A 326 6.10 -2.74 27.03
CA ILE A 326 7.43 -2.67 27.64
C ILE A 326 8.11 -4.05 27.65
N ALA A 327 7.37 -5.10 28.02
CA ALA A 327 7.88 -6.47 28.01
C ALA A 327 8.32 -6.95 26.61
N ARG A 328 7.95 -6.22 25.54
CA ARG A 328 8.25 -6.53 24.14
C ARG A 328 9.28 -5.59 23.50
N GLY A 329 9.90 -4.73 24.30
CA GLY A 329 11.03 -3.90 23.89
C GLY A 329 10.76 -2.41 23.73
N ALA A 330 9.63 -1.92 24.25
CA ALA A 330 9.46 -0.49 24.46
C ALA A 330 10.19 -0.05 25.75
N ASP A 331 10.98 1.03 25.69
CA ASP A 331 11.52 1.69 26.90
C ASP A 331 10.49 2.62 27.53
N LYS A 332 9.59 3.18 26.70
CA LYS A 332 8.51 4.07 27.09
C LYS A 332 7.25 3.74 26.33
N VAL A 333 6.11 4.05 26.92
CA VAL A 333 4.80 3.98 26.25
C VAL A 333 4.14 5.34 26.33
N ILE A 334 3.76 5.89 25.18
CA ILE A 334 2.92 7.07 25.08
C ILE A 334 1.51 6.61 24.72
N LEU A 335 0.59 6.82 25.64
CA LEU A 335 -0.81 6.52 25.44
C LEU A 335 -1.52 7.72 24.79
N LEU A 336 -2.09 7.52 23.61
CA LEU A 336 -2.94 8.51 22.91
C LEU A 336 -4.35 8.48 23.51
N ARG A 337 -4.48 8.90 24.78
CA ARG A 337 -5.76 8.91 25.51
C ARG A 337 -6.77 9.82 24.82
N GLY A 338 -7.98 9.31 24.59
CA GLY A 338 -9.09 10.08 24.00
C GLY A 338 -9.16 10.01 22.47
N ALA A 339 -8.16 9.43 21.80
CA ALA A 339 -8.26 9.01 20.41
C ALA A 339 -8.58 7.52 20.41
N ASP A 340 -9.86 7.17 20.23
CA ASP A 340 -10.25 5.76 20.04
C ASP A 340 -9.35 5.19 18.93
N PRO A 341 -8.65 4.06 19.14
CA PRO A 341 -7.78 3.48 18.11
C PRO A 341 -8.57 3.05 16.85
N ARG A 342 -9.91 3.05 16.92
CA ARG A 342 -10.83 2.87 15.78
C ARG A 342 -11.25 4.19 15.12
N ASP A 343 -11.04 5.32 15.77
CA ASP A 343 -11.18 6.67 15.18
C ASP A 343 -9.86 7.07 14.52
N TYR A 344 -9.75 6.73 13.24
CA TYR A 344 -8.56 6.92 12.42
C TYR A 344 -8.09 8.37 12.37
N ILE A 345 -9.01 9.33 12.29
CA ILE A 345 -8.67 10.76 12.15
C ILE A 345 -8.08 11.26 13.46
N ALA A 346 -8.77 11.03 14.58
CA ALA A 346 -8.28 11.44 15.89
C ALA A 346 -6.92 10.81 16.22
N HIS A 347 -6.73 9.54 15.83
CA HIS A 347 -5.47 8.83 16.04
C HIS A 347 -4.33 9.40 15.18
N ALA A 348 -4.58 9.66 13.90
CA ALA A 348 -3.60 10.24 12.98
C ALA A 348 -3.20 11.68 13.38
N GLU A 349 -4.17 12.52 13.77
CA GLU A 349 -3.91 13.88 14.26
C GLU A 349 -3.06 13.88 15.53
N ALA A 350 -3.37 12.98 16.47
CA ALA A 350 -2.62 12.84 17.71
C ALA A 350 -1.18 12.35 17.45
N LEU A 351 -1.01 11.36 16.58
CA LEU A 351 0.31 10.86 16.16
C LEU A 351 1.12 11.94 15.44
N SER A 352 0.53 12.64 14.48
CA SER A 352 1.17 13.72 13.72
C SER A 352 1.63 14.84 14.65
N SER A 353 0.76 15.30 15.55
CA SER A 353 1.08 16.30 16.56
C SER A 353 2.23 15.84 17.46
N LEU A 354 2.24 14.57 17.86
CA LEU A 354 3.30 14.01 18.69
C LEU A 354 4.65 13.99 17.97
N VAL A 355 4.68 13.52 16.72
CA VAL A 355 5.88 13.44 15.90
C VAL A 355 6.45 14.83 15.60
N LEU A 356 5.61 15.80 15.26
CA LEU A 356 6.04 17.18 15.00
C LEU A 356 6.64 17.86 16.24
N ASN A 357 6.06 17.62 17.41
CA ASN A 357 6.51 18.22 18.68
C ASN A 357 7.76 17.56 19.23
N ARG A 358 7.86 16.23 19.15
CA ARG A 358 8.96 15.46 19.78
C ARG A 358 10.09 15.11 18.84
N ARG A 359 9.86 15.15 17.52
CA ARG A 359 10.83 14.90 16.45
C ARG A 359 11.65 13.63 16.71
N PRO A 360 11.01 12.46 16.82
CA PRO A 360 11.73 11.19 16.94
C PRO A 360 12.64 11.00 15.73
N TRP A 361 13.70 10.19 15.90
CA TRP A 361 14.65 9.88 14.84
C TRP A 361 14.00 9.05 13.73
N ALA A 362 13.12 8.11 14.10
CA ALA A 362 12.31 7.35 13.17
C ALA A 362 10.93 7.05 13.76
N VAL A 363 9.95 6.86 12.87
CA VAL A 363 8.65 6.29 13.20
C VAL A 363 8.50 5.01 12.40
N VAL A 364 8.28 3.91 13.09
CA VAL A 364 8.06 2.58 12.51
C VAL A 364 6.62 2.21 12.80
N ALA A 365 5.90 1.79 11.77
CA ALA A 365 4.48 1.52 11.91
C ALA A 365 4.10 0.23 11.14
N PRO A 366 3.11 -0.53 11.63
CA PRO A 366 2.64 -1.73 10.95
C PRO A 366 2.14 -1.43 9.54
N SER A 367 2.48 -2.29 8.58
CA SER A 367 1.81 -2.30 7.28
C SER A 367 0.62 -3.25 7.38
N THR A 368 -0.54 -2.72 7.80
CA THR A 368 -1.78 -3.50 7.97
C THR A 368 -2.85 -3.06 6.98
N SER A 369 -3.79 -3.96 6.72
CA SER A 369 -4.97 -3.70 5.87
C SER A 369 -5.81 -2.49 6.33
N TYR A 370 -5.67 -2.09 7.60
CA TYR A 370 -6.38 -0.99 8.21
C TYR A 370 -5.88 0.40 7.79
N GLY A 371 -4.74 0.50 7.08
CA GLY A 371 -4.29 1.74 6.45
C GLY A 371 -3.99 2.89 7.41
N LYS A 372 -3.68 2.59 8.69
CA LYS A 372 -3.37 3.62 9.72
C LYS A 372 -2.03 4.32 9.49
N THR A 373 -1.25 3.83 8.55
CA THR A 373 0.17 4.15 8.34
C THR A 373 0.48 4.50 6.88
N SER A 374 -0.54 4.50 5.99
CA SER A 374 -0.42 4.73 4.55
C SER A 374 -1.11 5.99 4.05
#